data_AF-A0A497NKB9-F1
#
_entry.id   AF-A0A497NKB9-F1
#
_cell.length_a   1.000
_cell.length_b   1.000
_cell.length_c   1.000
_cell.angle_alpha   90.00
_cell.angle_beta   90.00
_cell.angle_gamma   90.00
#
_symmetry.space_group_name_H-M   'P 1'
#
loop_
_entity.id
_entity.type
_entity.pdbx_description
1 polymer ?
#
loop_
_entity_poly.entity_id
_entity_poly.type
_entity_poly.pdbx_seq_one_letter_code
_entity_poly.pdbx_strand_id
1 'polypeptide(L)'
;MRSKRAIVGIEAAIILIAFVVIASALAYVAINMGFFASQKSKDTISRGISEATSALELDGVVIAKTSGGKVKYIAFPVKLSVGRSEVDLGQNATVVSVYAPDDSFALLDIYQGVNQSLSDPTDLDTVINSLPSTASAIFVIYNDDNDTVLERNEKAFLVINLGTHTVDEYHNVKIEVKTEKGATLTVERSIPGGLPTNDYVDLG
;
A
#
# COMPACT_ATOMS: atom_id res chain seq x y z
N MET A 1 -33.38 -64.86 43.05
CA MET A 1 -32.79 -63.51 42.95
C MET A 1 -31.69 -63.34 41.86
N ARG A 2 -31.39 -64.32 40.99
CA ARG A 2 -30.26 -64.25 40.05
C ARG A 2 -30.53 -63.63 38.65
N SER A 3 -31.78 -63.38 38.27
CA SER A 3 -32.14 -62.93 36.90
C SER A 3 -31.93 -61.42 36.65
N LYS A 4 -31.88 -60.57 37.69
CA LYS A 4 -31.70 -59.12 37.52
C LYS A 4 -30.30 -58.68 37.07
N ARG A 5 -29.27 -59.53 37.15
CA ARG A 5 -27.90 -59.18 36.74
C ARG A 5 -27.66 -59.24 35.22
N ALA A 6 -28.46 -59.99 34.48
CA ALA A 6 -28.29 -60.15 33.02
C ALA A 6 -28.87 -58.98 32.20
N ILE A 7 -29.88 -58.27 32.73
CA ILE A 7 -30.55 -57.14 32.03
C ILE A 7 -29.70 -55.86 32.07
N VAL A 8 -28.89 -55.66 33.11
CA VAL A 8 -28.09 -54.43 33.29
C VAL A 8 -26.96 -54.29 32.25
N GLY A 9 -26.52 -55.39 31.62
CA GLY A 9 -25.42 -55.36 30.65
C GLY A 9 -25.80 -54.75 29.30
N ILE A 10 -27.02 -55.03 28.82
CA ILE A 10 -27.54 -54.46 27.56
C ILE A 10 -27.87 -52.98 27.75
N GLU A 11 -28.43 -52.59 28.89
CA GLU A 11 -28.69 -51.19 29.23
C GLU A 11 -27.39 -50.38 29.27
N ALA A 12 -26.33 -50.92 29.88
CA ALA A 12 -25.00 -50.31 29.89
C ALA A 12 -24.40 -50.21 28.48
N ALA A 13 -24.59 -51.21 27.61
CA ALA A 13 -24.08 -51.20 26.24
C ALA A 13 -24.76 -50.14 25.36
N ILE A 14 -26.09 -49.96 25.51
CA ILE A 14 -26.82 -48.90 24.78
C ILE A 14 -26.34 -47.52 25.23
N ILE A 15 -26.12 -47.31 26.53
CA ILE A 15 -25.56 -46.06 27.06
C ILE A 15 -24.14 -45.81 26.52
N LEU A 16 -23.30 -46.85 26.44
CA LEU A 16 -21.95 -46.75 25.87
C LEU A 16 -21.98 -46.27 24.42
N ILE A 17 -22.85 -46.85 23.58
CA ILE A 17 -22.99 -46.45 22.17
C ILE A 17 -23.46 -45.00 22.07
N ALA A 18 -24.49 -44.61 22.83
CA ALA A 18 -24.98 -43.24 22.85
C ALA A 18 -23.89 -42.25 23.30
N PHE A 19 -23.11 -42.59 24.31
CA PHE A 19 -22.00 -41.76 24.79
C PHE A 19 -20.91 -41.60 23.74
N VAL A 20 -20.52 -42.68 23.06
CA VAL A 20 -19.51 -42.63 21.98
C VAL A 20 -20.00 -41.80 20.79
N VAL A 21 -21.28 -41.90 20.43
CA VAL A 21 -21.86 -41.09 19.33
C VAL A 21 -21.86 -39.60 19.70
N ILE A 22 -22.28 -39.25 20.91
CA ILE A 22 -22.26 -37.85 21.39
C ILE A 22 -20.83 -37.32 21.45
N ALA A 23 -19.89 -38.12 21.97
CA ALA A 23 -18.48 -37.75 22.03
C ALA A 23 -17.88 -37.55 20.63
N SER A 24 -18.24 -38.41 19.66
CA SER A 24 -17.79 -38.31 18.26
C SER A 24 -18.36 -37.06 17.58
N ALA A 25 -19.64 -36.76 17.79
CA ALA A 25 -20.27 -35.55 17.26
C ALA A 25 -19.65 -34.28 17.87
N LEU A 26 -19.41 -34.27 19.18
CA LEU A 26 -18.73 -33.17 19.87
C LEU A 26 -17.30 -32.98 19.35
N ALA A 27 -16.54 -34.07 19.19
CA ALA A 27 -15.18 -34.02 18.65
C ALA A 27 -15.14 -33.48 17.22
N TYR A 28 -16.08 -33.90 16.36
CA TYR A 28 -16.19 -33.39 14.99
C TYR A 28 -16.42 -31.87 14.96
N VAL A 29 -17.35 -31.37 15.78
CA VAL A 29 -17.62 -29.93 15.89
C VAL A 29 -16.41 -29.18 16.44
N ALA A 30 -15.78 -29.71 17.49
CA ALA A 30 -14.61 -29.09 18.11
C ALA A 30 -13.42 -29.02 17.14
N ILE A 31 -13.18 -30.05 16.33
CA ILE A 31 -12.11 -30.06 15.33
C ILE A 31 -12.40 -29.05 14.21
N ASN A 32 -13.62 -29.03 13.68
CA ASN A 32 -13.98 -28.10 12.60
C ASN A 32 -13.94 -26.64 13.06
N MET A 33 -14.43 -26.36 14.27
CA MET A 33 -14.28 -25.04 14.88
C MET A 33 -12.81 -24.72 15.18
N GLY A 34 -12.01 -25.71 15.60
CA GLY A 34 -10.57 -25.55 15.81
C GLY A 34 -9.81 -25.22 14.53
N PHE A 35 -10.15 -25.86 13.41
CA PHE A 35 -9.58 -25.56 12.10
C PHE A 35 -10.01 -24.19 11.59
N PHE A 36 -11.28 -23.83 11.73
CA PHE A 36 -11.76 -22.50 11.38
C PHE A 36 -11.06 -21.40 12.20
N ALA A 37 -10.94 -21.60 13.51
CA ALA A 37 -10.22 -20.68 14.38
C ALA A 37 -8.75 -20.55 13.96
N SER A 38 -8.07 -21.66 13.68
CA SER A 38 -6.68 -21.66 13.24
C SER A 38 -6.48 -20.96 11.88
N GLN A 39 -7.37 -21.19 10.91
CA GLN A 39 -7.34 -20.50 9.62
C GLN A 39 -7.58 -19.00 9.79
N LYS A 40 -8.59 -18.63 10.59
CA LYS A 40 -8.88 -17.21 10.86
C LYS A 40 -7.73 -16.52 11.58
N SER A 41 -7.05 -17.20 12.50
CA SER A 41 -5.82 -16.71 13.13
C SER A 41 -4.72 -16.51 12.10
N LYS A 42 -4.47 -17.47 11.20
CA LYS A 42 -3.47 -17.35 10.14
C LYS A 42 -3.76 -16.16 9.21
N ASP A 43 -5.01 -15.98 8.80
CA ASP A 43 -5.42 -14.87 7.94
C ASP A 43 -5.26 -13.52 8.64
N THR A 44 -5.62 -13.44 9.92
CA THR A 44 -5.51 -12.20 10.69
C THR A 44 -4.06 -11.85 10.98
N ILE A 45 -3.21 -12.85 11.26
CA ILE A 45 -1.76 -12.67 11.41
C ILE A 45 -1.17 -12.17 10.09
N SER A 46 -1.50 -12.81 8.97
CA SER A 46 -1.00 -12.40 7.64
C SER A 46 -1.42 -10.97 7.30
N ARG A 47 -2.71 -10.63 7.48
CA ARG A 47 -3.21 -9.27 7.27
C ARG A 47 -2.60 -8.26 8.22
N GLY A 48 -2.38 -8.62 9.49
CA GLY A 48 -1.73 -7.76 10.46
C GLY A 48 -0.28 -7.46 10.11
N ILE A 49 0.46 -8.46 9.62
CA ILE A 49 1.83 -8.26 9.10
C ILE A 49 1.78 -7.37 7.86
N SER A 50 0.93 -7.70 6.88
CA SER A 50 0.80 -6.88 5.67
C SER A 50 0.48 -5.43 6.02
N GLU A 51 -0.47 -5.17 6.91
CA GLU A 51 -0.87 -3.81 7.27
C GLU A 51 0.21 -3.05 8.06
N ALA A 52 0.96 -3.73 8.92
CA ALA A 52 2.04 -3.11 9.68
C ALA A 52 3.28 -2.82 8.83
N THR A 53 3.51 -3.59 7.77
CA THR A 53 4.62 -3.35 6.83
C THR A 53 4.29 -2.20 5.88
N SER A 54 5.26 -1.33 5.61
CA SER A 54 5.14 -0.31 4.56
C SER A 54 4.89 -0.98 3.21
N ALA A 55 4.01 -0.40 2.39
CA ALA A 55 3.77 -0.93 1.06
C ALA A 55 4.89 -0.54 0.09
N LEU A 56 5.32 0.72 0.19
CA LEU A 56 6.30 1.35 -0.69
C LEU A 56 7.45 1.93 0.13
N GLU A 57 8.63 1.91 -0.45
CA GLU A 57 9.84 2.53 0.09
C GLU A 57 10.42 3.51 -0.93
N LEU A 58 10.97 4.61 -0.44
CA LEU A 58 11.71 5.58 -1.26
C LEU A 58 13.02 4.92 -1.75
N ASP A 59 13.27 4.94 -3.07
CA ASP A 59 14.44 4.31 -3.69
C ASP A 59 15.35 5.32 -4.41
N GLY A 60 15.84 6.32 -3.68
CA GLY A 60 16.75 7.32 -4.22
C GLY A 60 16.49 8.71 -3.68
N VAL A 61 16.86 9.70 -4.47
CA VAL A 61 16.74 11.12 -4.15
C VAL A 61 15.39 11.68 -4.62
N VAL A 62 14.90 12.69 -3.92
CA VAL A 62 13.72 13.44 -4.32
C VAL A 62 14.13 14.59 -5.22
N ILE A 63 13.65 14.59 -6.46
CA ILE A 63 13.98 15.61 -7.46
C ILE A 63 12.81 16.59 -7.57
N ALA A 64 13.10 17.87 -7.56
CA ALA A 64 12.13 18.92 -7.85
C ALA A 64 12.47 19.63 -9.15
N LYS A 65 11.45 20.05 -9.91
CA LYS A 65 11.62 20.98 -11.02
C LYS A 65 10.98 22.32 -10.68
N THR A 66 11.75 23.37 -10.86
CA THR A 66 11.30 24.73 -10.59
C THR A 66 10.62 25.32 -11.83
N SER A 67 9.69 26.26 -11.64
CA SER A 67 9.19 27.10 -12.72
C SER A 67 9.04 28.53 -12.20
N GLY A 68 9.78 29.47 -12.80
CA GLY A 68 9.80 30.87 -12.33
C GLY A 68 10.42 31.08 -10.94
N GLY A 69 11.38 30.24 -10.54
CA GLY A 69 12.07 30.34 -9.24
C GLY A 69 11.33 29.72 -8.06
N LYS A 70 10.25 28.96 -8.30
CA LYS A 70 9.51 28.23 -7.27
C LYS A 70 9.37 26.75 -7.65
N VAL A 71 9.26 25.85 -6.69
CA VAL A 71 9.06 24.41 -6.98
C VAL A 71 7.63 24.15 -7.42
N LYS A 72 7.47 23.52 -8.59
CA LYS A 72 6.16 23.18 -9.17
C LYS A 72 5.97 21.69 -9.40
N TYR A 73 7.05 20.98 -9.76
CA TYR A 73 7.01 19.54 -9.95
C TYR A 73 7.93 18.85 -8.96
N ILE A 74 7.50 17.71 -8.45
CA ILE A 74 8.29 16.87 -7.55
C ILE A 74 8.22 15.45 -8.11
N ALA A 75 9.36 14.78 -8.22
CA ALA A 75 9.48 13.43 -8.70
C ALA A 75 10.39 12.64 -7.76
N PHE A 76 10.00 11.43 -7.40
CA PHE A 76 10.89 10.53 -6.67
C PHE A 76 10.64 9.06 -7.02
N PRO A 77 11.69 8.24 -7.09
CA PRO A 77 11.58 6.80 -7.27
C PRO A 77 11.06 6.12 -5.99
N VAL A 78 10.17 5.16 -6.17
CA VAL A 78 9.71 4.24 -5.15
C VAL A 78 9.91 2.80 -5.62
N LYS A 79 10.11 1.91 -4.66
CA LYS A 79 10.12 0.46 -4.86
C LYS A 79 9.19 -0.21 -3.87
N LEU A 80 8.88 -1.47 -4.12
CA LEU A 80 8.21 -2.32 -3.13
C LEU A 80 9.07 -2.49 -1.89
N SER A 81 8.41 -2.41 -0.71
CA SER A 81 9.06 -2.77 0.54
C SER A 81 9.47 -4.25 0.54
N VAL A 82 10.56 -4.55 1.24
CA VAL A 82 11.08 -5.91 1.37
C VAL A 82 10.05 -6.83 2.03
N GLY A 83 9.63 -7.87 1.32
CA GLY A 83 8.68 -8.89 1.82
C GLY A 83 7.26 -8.76 1.28
N ARG A 84 6.95 -7.71 0.50
CA ARG A 84 5.75 -7.65 -0.34
C ARG A 84 5.98 -8.40 -1.66
N SER A 85 4.91 -8.99 -2.19
CA SER A 85 4.92 -9.57 -3.55
C SER A 85 4.54 -8.54 -4.59
N GLU A 86 3.51 -7.74 -4.29
CA GLU A 86 2.90 -6.80 -5.22
C GLU A 86 2.16 -5.68 -4.46
N VAL A 87 1.97 -4.52 -5.12
CA VAL A 87 1.13 -3.42 -4.64
C VAL A 87 0.36 -2.82 -5.81
N ASP A 88 -0.96 -2.77 -5.72
CA ASP A 88 -1.79 -2.11 -6.73
C ASP A 88 -1.70 -0.58 -6.61
N LEU A 89 -1.27 0.05 -7.71
CA LEU A 89 -1.19 1.50 -7.88
C LEU A 89 -2.36 2.02 -8.73
N GLY A 90 -3.44 1.26 -8.92
CA GLY A 90 -4.65 1.75 -9.58
C GLY A 90 -5.20 3.04 -8.96
N GLN A 91 -5.88 3.87 -9.76
CA GLN A 91 -6.41 5.18 -9.34
C GLN A 91 -7.30 5.10 -8.07
N ASN A 92 -8.00 3.99 -7.87
CA ASN A 92 -8.89 3.79 -6.73
C ASN A 92 -8.20 3.12 -5.51
N ALA A 93 -7.00 2.58 -5.71
CA ALA A 93 -6.26 1.85 -4.69
C ALA A 93 -5.24 2.72 -3.95
N THR A 94 -4.82 3.84 -4.56
CA THR A 94 -3.81 4.72 -3.99
C THR A 94 -4.30 6.16 -3.88
N VAL A 95 -3.92 6.84 -2.80
CA VAL A 95 -4.19 8.25 -2.56
C VAL A 95 -2.87 8.96 -2.30
N VAL A 96 -2.66 10.10 -2.95
CA VAL A 96 -1.47 10.93 -2.78
C VAL A 96 -1.89 12.29 -2.25
N SER A 97 -1.42 12.61 -1.04
CA SER A 97 -1.63 13.90 -0.38
C SER A 97 -0.33 14.71 -0.35
N VAL A 98 -0.42 16.01 -0.58
CA VAL A 98 0.71 16.94 -0.47
C VAL A 98 0.33 18.06 0.50
N TYR A 99 1.18 18.29 1.47
CA TYR A 99 1.03 19.30 2.49
C TYR A 99 2.26 20.20 2.52
N ALA A 100 2.05 21.50 2.36
CA ALA A 100 3.07 22.52 2.56
C ALA A 100 2.59 23.44 3.70
N PRO A 101 3.12 23.27 4.93
CA PRO A 101 2.70 24.08 6.08
C PRO A 101 3.00 25.57 5.88
N ASP A 102 4.16 25.88 5.30
CA ASP A 102 4.66 27.26 5.20
C ASP A 102 3.91 28.07 4.11
N ASP A 103 3.56 27.42 3.00
CA ASP A 103 2.77 28.02 1.91
C ASP A 103 1.25 27.82 2.08
N SER A 104 0.82 27.29 3.23
CA SER A 104 -0.58 27.17 3.65
C SER A 104 -1.51 26.45 2.66
N PHE A 105 -1.02 25.39 1.99
CA PHE A 105 -1.86 24.55 1.15
C PHE A 105 -1.78 23.07 1.52
N ALA A 106 -2.92 22.40 1.40
CA ALA A 106 -3.08 20.97 1.63
C ALA A 106 -3.89 20.38 0.46
N LEU A 107 -3.22 19.62 -0.38
CA LEU A 107 -3.82 18.85 -1.46
C LEU A 107 -4.07 17.43 -0.92
N LEU A 108 -5.33 17.00 -0.89
CA LEU A 108 -5.69 15.73 -0.25
C LEU A 108 -5.49 14.55 -1.19
N ASP A 109 -6.19 14.56 -2.32
CA ASP A 109 -6.09 13.51 -3.32
C ASP A 109 -5.90 14.14 -4.68
N ILE A 110 -4.68 14.02 -5.19
CA ILE A 110 -4.30 14.46 -6.53
C ILE A 110 -3.96 13.27 -7.43
N TYR A 111 -4.17 12.04 -6.97
CA TYR A 111 -3.73 10.86 -7.68
C TYR A 111 -4.64 10.56 -8.88
N GLN A 112 -4.05 10.38 -10.06
CA GLN A 112 -4.77 10.07 -11.30
C GLN A 112 -4.53 8.65 -11.82
N GLY A 113 -3.71 7.84 -11.14
CA GLY A 113 -3.39 6.48 -11.57
C GLY A 113 -2.00 6.34 -12.18
N VAL A 114 -1.75 5.15 -12.72
CA VAL A 114 -0.53 4.82 -13.47
C VAL A 114 -0.71 5.25 -14.93
N ASN A 115 0.26 5.99 -15.47
CA ASN A 115 0.25 6.36 -16.88
C ASN A 115 0.90 5.26 -17.72
N GLN A 116 0.09 4.27 -18.12
CA GLN A 116 0.53 3.13 -18.97
C GLN A 116 0.89 3.53 -20.41
N SER A 117 0.57 4.75 -20.85
CA SER A 117 0.96 5.22 -22.19
C SER A 117 2.43 5.66 -22.26
N LEU A 118 3.09 5.80 -21.11
CA LEU A 118 4.50 6.11 -20.96
C LEU A 118 5.22 4.91 -20.37
N SER A 119 5.39 3.86 -21.16
CA SER A 119 6.24 2.72 -20.79
C SER A 119 7.70 3.15 -20.90
N ASP A 120 8.43 3.18 -19.78
CA ASP A 120 9.86 3.51 -19.70
C ASP A 120 10.29 4.85 -20.36
N PRO A 121 9.70 6.00 -19.98
CA PRO A 121 10.14 7.30 -20.50
C PRO A 121 11.59 7.56 -20.08
N THR A 122 12.45 7.94 -21.02
CA THR A 122 13.86 8.25 -20.73
C THR A 122 14.05 9.61 -20.06
N ASP A 123 13.09 10.53 -20.25
CA ASP A 123 13.16 11.92 -19.82
C ASP A 123 11.97 12.32 -18.94
N LEU A 124 12.25 12.88 -17.76
CA LEU A 124 11.23 13.36 -16.83
C LEU A 124 10.34 14.46 -17.43
N ASP A 125 10.85 15.21 -18.40
CA ASP A 125 10.08 16.25 -19.09
C ASP A 125 8.95 15.70 -19.96
N THR A 126 9.11 14.50 -20.52
CA THR A 126 8.02 13.85 -21.27
C THR A 126 6.87 13.47 -20.34
N VAL A 127 7.21 13.01 -19.13
CA VAL A 127 6.24 12.70 -18.08
C VAL A 127 5.55 13.98 -17.62
N ILE A 128 6.31 15.03 -17.29
CA ILE A 128 5.75 16.32 -16.86
C ILE A 128 4.77 16.90 -17.89
N ASN A 129 5.08 16.79 -19.19
CA ASN A 129 4.21 17.27 -20.27
C ASN A 129 2.92 16.44 -20.44
N SER A 130 2.89 15.21 -19.92
CA SER A 130 1.69 14.37 -19.91
C SER A 130 0.74 14.70 -18.77
N LEU A 131 1.21 15.37 -17.70
CA LEU A 131 0.36 15.75 -16.59
C LEU A 131 -0.53 16.93 -16.98
N PRO A 132 -1.80 16.95 -16.52
CA PRO A 132 -2.65 18.12 -16.69
C PRO A 132 -2.07 19.32 -15.95
N SER A 133 -2.46 20.53 -16.36
CA SER A 133 -2.02 21.77 -15.73
C SER A 133 -2.54 21.96 -14.30
N THR A 134 -3.50 21.14 -13.87
CA THR A 134 -4.03 21.08 -12.50
C THR A 134 -3.15 20.25 -11.58
N ALA A 135 -3.33 20.42 -10.28
CA ALA A 135 -2.66 19.58 -9.29
C ALA A 135 -2.97 18.10 -9.54
N SER A 136 -1.93 17.31 -9.79
CA SER A 136 -2.04 15.92 -10.23
C SER A 136 -0.79 15.13 -9.85
N ALA A 137 -0.96 13.85 -9.56
CA ALA A 137 0.12 12.91 -9.31
C ALA A 137 -0.13 11.64 -10.11
N ILE A 138 0.91 11.13 -10.75
CA ILE A 138 0.86 9.88 -11.51
C ILE A 138 2.04 8.99 -11.12
N PHE A 139 1.82 7.68 -11.20
CA PHE A 139 2.92 6.72 -11.20
C PHE A 139 3.32 6.39 -12.63
N VAL A 140 4.64 6.27 -12.83
CA VAL A 140 5.24 5.71 -14.04
C VAL A 140 6.04 4.50 -13.61
N ILE A 141 5.65 3.31 -14.08
CA ILE A 141 6.34 2.06 -13.79
C ILE A 141 7.42 1.86 -14.86
N TYR A 142 8.60 1.43 -14.41
CA TYR A 142 9.72 1.06 -15.25
C TYR A 142 9.92 -0.45 -15.23
N ASN A 143 10.29 -1.00 -16.39
CA ASN A 143 10.21 -2.42 -16.68
C ASN A 143 8.76 -2.93 -16.55
N ASP A 144 7.81 -2.08 -16.93
CA ASP A 144 6.36 -2.29 -16.87
C ASP A 144 5.93 -3.36 -17.89
N ASP A 145 5.04 -4.25 -17.48
CA ASP A 145 4.38 -5.22 -18.36
C ASP A 145 3.02 -4.74 -18.91
N ASN A 146 2.70 -3.45 -18.68
CA ASN A 146 1.47 -2.72 -19.00
C ASN A 146 0.32 -3.06 -18.04
N ASP A 147 0.61 -3.12 -16.76
CA ASP A 147 -0.41 -3.22 -15.73
C ASP A 147 -0.35 -2.03 -14.76
N THR A 148 -1.14 -2.10 -13.67
CA THR A 148 -1.14 -1.05 -12.63
C THR A 148 -0.53 -1.53 -11.33
N VAL A 149 0.08 -2.70 -11.33
CA VAL A 149 0.57 -3.39 -10.16
C VAL A 149 2.08 -3.25 -10.13
N LEU A 150 2.61 -2.74 -9.03
CA LEU A 150 4.05 -2.75 -8.84
C LEU A 150 4.48 -4.13 -8.35
N GLU A 151 5.34 -4.80 -9.11
CA GLU A 151 5.87 -6.13 -8.82
C GLU A 151 7.36 -6.12 -8.43
N ARG A 152 7.87 -7.28 -8.03
CA ARG A 152 9.28 -7.47 -7.72
C ARG A 152 10.10 -7.35 -9.01
N ASN A 153 11.11 -6.46 -8.96
CA ASN A 153 12.02 -6.08 -10.06
C ASN A 153 11.53 -4.90 -10.92
N GLU A 154 10.36 -4.36 -10.63
CA GLU A 154 9.90 -3.11 -11.19
C GLU A 154 10.24 -1.94 -10.27
N LYS A 155 10.33 -0.75 -10.86
CA LYS A 155 10.50 0.50 -10.12
C LYS A 155 9.44 1.47 -10.57
N ALA A 156 8.83 2.20 -9.64
CA ALA A 156 7.89 3.25 -10.00
C ALA A 156 8.50 4.62 -9.69
N PHE A 157 8.23 5.61 -10.52
CA PHE A 157 8.47 7.01 -10.20
C PHE A 157 7.13 7.67 -9.92
N LEU A 158 7.00 8.28 -8.74
CA LEU A 158 5.88 9.17 -8.48
C LEU A 158 6.25 10.54 -9.01
N VAL A 159 5.44 11.06 -9.94
CA VAL A 159 5.60 12.42 -10.46
C VAL A 159 4.38 13.24 -10.08
N ILE A 160 4.64 14.37 -9.42
CA ILE A 160 3.63 15.26 -8.85
C ILE A 160 3.76 16.62 -9.53
N ASN A 161 2.64 17.13 -10.04
CA ASN A 161 2.45 18.52 -10.43
C ASN A 161 1.60 19.21 -9.36
N LEU A 162 2.09 20.31 -8.80
CA LEU A 162 1.37 21.13 -7.82
C LEU A 162 0.35 22.09 -8.48
N GLY A 163 0.34 22.17 -9.82
CA GLY A 163 -0.62 22.94 -10.59
C GLY A 163 -0.43 24.45 -10.43
N THR A 164 -1.40 25.12 -9.79
CA THR A 164 -1.33 26.54 -9.42
C THR A 164 -0.63 26.76 -8.08
N HIS A 165 -0.43 25.70 -7.29
CA HIS A 165 0.33 25.76 -6.05
C HIS A 165 1.82 25.65 -6.38
N THR A 166 2.63 26.41 -5.66
CA THR A 166 4.08 26.39 -5.79
C THR A 166 4.66 26.49 -4.39
N VAL A 167 5.80 25.84 -4.16
CA VAL A 167 6.50 25.92 -2.88
C VAL A 167 7.70 26.86 -3.02
N ASP A 168 7.82 27.78 -2.07
CA ASP A 168 8.90 28.76 -2.03
C ASP A 168 10.21 28.19 -1.46
N GLU A 169 11.31 28.92 -1.64
CA GLU A 169 12.62 28.57 -1.08
C GLU A 169 12.55 28.50 0.45
N TYR A 170 13.35 27.62 1.06
CA TYR A 170 13.43 27.42 2.51
C TYR A 170 12.15 26.91 3.18
N HIS A 171 11.13 26.55 2.41
CA HIS A 171 9.89 25.95 2.92
C HIS A 171 9.94 24.43 2.88
N ASN A 172 9.13 23.81 3.72
CA ASN A 172 9.01 22.36 3.80
C ASN A 172 7.82 21.84 2.99
N VAL A 173 8.02 20.69 2.36
CA VAL A 173 6.98 19.93 1.67
C VAL A 173 6.89 18.53 2.24
N LYS A 174 5.66 18.11 2.57
CA LYS A 174 5.34 16.77 3.05
C LYS A 174 4.43 16.08 2.06
N ILE A 175 4.82 14.90 1.62
CA ILE A 175 4.09 14.07 0.67
C ILE A 175 3.74 12.77 1.39
N GLU A 176 2.46 12.39 1.33
CA GLU A 176 1.96 11.14 1.89
C GLU A 176 1.36 10.29 0.78
N VAL A 177 1.83 9.06 0.63
CA VAL A 177 1.32 8.08 -0.32
C VAL A 177 0.68 6.94 0.45
N LYS A 178 -0.64 6.80 0.30
CA LYS A 178 -1.47 5.80 0.97
C LYS A 178 -1.95 4.79 -0.05
N THR A 179 -1.51 3.55 0.06
CA THR A 179 -1.95 2.43 -0.79
C THR A 179 -3.06 1.63 -0.10
N GLU A 180 -3.72 0.72 -0.81
CA GLU A 180 -4.84 -0.10 -0.29
C GLU A 180 -4.47 -0.92 0.96
N LYS A 181 -3.21 -1.40 1.03
CA LYS A 181 -2.70 -2.22 2.13
C LYS A 181 -1.32 -1.76 2.54
N GLY A 182 -1.05 -1.70 3.84
CA GLY A 182 0.28 -1.39 4.38
C GLY A 182 0.42 0.04 4.86
N ALA A 183 1.53 0.32 5.53
CA ALA A 183 1.78 1.64 6.09
C ALA A 183 2.01 2.68 4.99
N THR A 184 1.52 3.90 5.27
CA THR A 184 1.67 5.09 4.43
C THR A 184 3.14 5.45 4.26
N LEU A 185 3.58 5.67 3.03
CA LEU A 185 4.88 6.26 2.75
C LEU A 185 4.79 7.77 2.97
N THR A 186 5.59 8.30 3.90
CA THR A 186 5.70 9.74 4.15
C THR A 186 7.08 10.21 3.72
N VAL A 187 7.12 11.20 2.83
CA VAL A 187 8.33 11.87 2.37
C VAL A 187 8.26 13.33 2.77
N GLU A 188 9.18 13.77 3.63
CA GLU A 188 9.30 15.17 4.03
C GLU A 188 10.64 15.72 3.54
N ARG A 189 10.61 16.88 2.88
CA ARG A 189 11.78 17.55 2.34
C ARG A 189 11.71 19.05 2.56
N SER A 190 12.87 19.65 2.79
CA SER A 190 13.06 21.10 2.88
C SER A 190 13.66 21.60 1.58
N ILE A 191 13.11 22.66 1.01
CA ILE A 191 13.55 23.18 -0.28
C ILE A 191 14.79 24.06 -0.06
N PRO A 192 15.91 23.78 -0.76
CA PRO A 192 17.10 24.59 -0.64
C PRO A 192 16.88 25.99 -1.23
N GLY A 193 17.63 26.97 -0.74
CA GLY A 193 17.62 28.33 -1.29
C GLY A 193 18.40 28.46 -2.60
N GLY A 194 18.11 29.53 -3.34
CA GLY A 194 18.77 29.83 -4.61
C GLY A 194 18.28 28.94 -5.75
N LEU A 195 16.97 28.83 -5.91
CA LEU A 195 16.35 27.99 -6.92
C LEU A 195 16.65 28.53 -8.33
N PRO A 196 17.33 27.74 -9.19
CA PRO A 196 17.48 28.08 -10.60
C PRO A 196 16.10 28.17 -11.28
N THR A 197 16.01 28.92 -12.37
CA THR A 197 14.75 29.00 -13.14
C THR A 197 14.64 27.84 -14.13
N ASN A 198 13.57 27.05 -14.05
CA ASN A 198 13.28 25.93 -14.97
C ASN A 198 14.35 24.82 -14.97
N ASP A 199 14.96 24.55 -13.82
CA ASP A 199 16.00 23.53 -13.69
C ASP A 199 15.62 22.51 -12.61
N TYR A 200 16.33 21.40 -12.60
CA TYR A 200 16.16 20.34 -11.60
C TYR A 200 16.98 20.66 -10.36
N VAL A 201 16.36 20.44 -9.21
CA VAL A 201 16.95 20.65 -7.90
C VAL A 201 16.80 19.35 -7.13
N ASP A 202 17.90 18.89 -6.56
CA ASP A 202 17.90 17.75 -5.65
C ASP A 202 17.46 18.22 -4.26
N LEU A 203 16.43 17.57 -3.72
CA LEU A 203 15.90 17.83 -2.38
C LEU A 203 16.48 16.85 -1.33
N GLY A 204 17.28 15.86 -1.75
CA GLY A 204 17.91 14.86 -0.89
C GLY A 204 17.18 13.52 -0.80
#